data_AF-A0A1B1MC40-F1
#
_entry.id   AF-A0A1B1MC40-F1
#
_cell.length_a   1.000
_cell.length_b   1.000
_cell.length_c   1.000
_cell.angle_alpha   90.00
_cell.angle_beta   90.00
_cell.angle_gamma   90.00
#
_symmetry.space_group_name_H-M   'P 1'
#
loop_
_entity.id
_entity.type
_entity.pdbx_description
1 polymer ?
#
loop_
_entity_poly.entity_id
_entity_poly.type
_entity_poly.pdbx_seq_one_letter_code
_entity_poly.pdbx_strand_id
1 'polypeptide(L)'
;MLLGDALAPRPRAVVRTAGLTPRRVRDQVPPRMTRLLLIQAASFVLLLTVTTAVASPDDLGRAGRALAVTCGGVTEVHSPWPGSFYAVPIGVSLAVGTAVCAWALRRIAHRPGEEQERRDRSSAITAAWGLLVSTQLLGAATTTSGALTSTTCDGAIGTAAVVLLAPLVLLALFTVAWSLFTVLAPRTARR
;
A
#
# COMPACT_ATOMS: atom_id res chain seq x y z
N MET A 1 45.47 -49.14 19.67
CA MET A 1 44.60 -47.94 19.66
C MET A 1 45.47 -46.79 19.15
N LEU A 2 45.24 -46.11 18.04
CA LEU A 2 44.01 -45.81 17.30
C LEU A 2 44.21 -46.11 15.80
N LEU A 3 43.57 -47.18 15.30
CA LEU A 3 43.48 -47.53 13.87
C LEU A 3 42.07 -47.20 13.31
N GLY A 4 41.33 -46.31 13.98
CA GLY A 4 39.88 -46.14 13.83
C GLY A 4 39.40 -45.01 12.90
N ASP A 5 40.27 -44.09 12.48
CA ASP A 5 39.86 -42.93 11.66
C ASP A 5 39.95 -43.16 10.13
N ALA A 6 40.41 -44.34 9.69
CA ALA A 6 40.53 -44.64 8.27
C ALA A 6 39.23 -45.15 7.61
N LEU A 7 38.16 -45.36 8.38
CA LEU A 7 36.90 -45.97 7.91
C LEU A 7 35.70 -45.02 7.97
N ALA A 8 35.90 -43.70 8.05
CA ALA A 8 34.80 -42.75 7.88
C ALA A 8 34.21 -42.91 6.46
N PRO A 9 32.93 -43.31 6.33
CA PRO A 9 32.30 -43.39 5.02
C PRO A 9 32.29 -41.99 4.42
N ARG A 10 32.94 -41.84 3.26
CA ARG A 10 32.88 -40.62 2.44
C ARG A 10 31.40 -40.24 2.32
N PRO A 11 30.95 -39.03 2.70
CA PRO A 11 29.58 -38.63 2.51
C PRO A 11 29.27 -38.85 1.04
N ARG A 12 28.36 -39.79 0.74
CA ARG A 12 27.82 -39.93 -0.61
C ARG A 12 27.37 -38.53 -0.95
N ALA A 13 27.97 -37.94 -1.98
CA ALA A 13 27.49 -36.71 -2.54
C ALA A 13 26.03 -36.98 -2.89
N VAL A 14 25.14 -36.56 -2.00
CA VAL A 14 23.71 -36.48 -2.28
C VAL A 14 23.71 -35.68 -3.55
N VAL A 15 23.28 -36.32 -4.64
CA VAL A 15 23.06 -35.64 -5.92
C VAL A 15 22.27 -34.42 -5.55
N ARG A 16 22.93 -33.26 -5.57
CA ARG A 16 22.33 -31.99 -5.27
C ARG A 16 21.47 -31.74 -6.48
N THR A 17 20.28 -32.32 -6.46
CA THR A 17 19.25 -32.07 -7.46
C THR A 17 18.92 -30.60 -7.25
N ALA A 18 19.62 -29.77 -8.02
CA ALA A 18 19.16 -28.43 -8.33
C ALA A 18 17.79 -28.66 -8.95
N GLY A 19 16.76 -28.59 -8.11
CA GLY A 19 15.40 -28.46 -8.56
C GLY A 19 15.34 -27.15 -9.31
N LEU A 20 15.70 -27.22 -10.59
CA LEU A 20 15.38 -26.27 -11.63
C LEU A 20 13.86 -26.34 -11.82
N THR A 21 13.11 -26.01 -10.76
CA THR A 21 11.82 -25.40 -10.99
C THR A 21 12.17 -24.01 -11.52
N PRO A 22 11.81 -23.68 -12.77
CA PRO A 22 12.02 -22.36 -13.31
C PRO A 22 11.11 -21.41 -12.53
N ARG A 23 11.57 -20.95 -11.37
CA ARG A 23 10.87 -19.94 -10.58
C ARG A 23 11.21 -18.62 -11.24
N ARG A 24 10.41 -18.30 -12.25
CA ARG A 24 10.43 -17.01 -12.94
C ARG A 24 10.24 -15.94 -11.89
N VAL A 25 11.33 -15.23 -11.59
CA VAL A 25 11.32 -14.03 -10.75
C VAL A 25 10.36 -12.96 -11.31
N ARG A 26 10.08 -12.99 -12.62
CA ARG A 26 9.05 -12.14 -13.25
C ARG A 26 7.61 -12.46 -12.82
N ASP A 27 7.38 -13.54 -12.06
CA ASP A 27 6.05 -13.95 -11.57
C ASP A 27 5.76 -13.52 -10.11
N GLN A 28 6.72 -12.96 -9.36
CA GLN A 28 6.50 -12.62 -7.94
C GLN A 28 6.20 -11.13 -7.67
N VAL A 29 6.68 -10.20 -8.49
CA VAL A 29 6.18 -8.81 -8.50
C VAL A 29 5.98 -8.41 -9.94
N PRO A 30 4.75 -8.53 -10.48
CA PRO A 30 4.48 -8.07 -11.83
C PRO A 30 4.89 -6.59 -11.93
N PRO A 31 5.64 -6.15 -12.94
CA PRO A 31 5.89 -4.71 -13.15
C PRO A 31 4.58 -3.92 -13.28
N ARG A 32 3.50 -4.61 -13.66
CA ARG A 32 2.12 -4.12 -13.63
C ARG A 32 1.67 -3.75 -12.21
N MET A 33 2.03 -4.54 -11.20
CA MET A 33 1.64 -4.30 -9.81
C MET A 33 2.38 -3.09 -9.21
N THR A 34 3.66 -2.92 -9.51
CA THR A 34 4.39 -1.71 -9.11
C THR A 34 3.79 -0.45 -9.75
N ARG A 35 3.44 -0.51 -11.04
CA ARG A 35 2.73 0.60 -11.72
C ARG A 35 1.38 0.87 -11.08
N LEU A 36 0.63 -0.18 -10.75
CA LEU A 36 -0.68 -0.07 -10.11
C LEU A 36 -0.57 0.58 -8.72
N LEU A 37 0.41 0.19 -7.89
CA LEU A 37 0.65 0.82 -6.59
C LEU A 37 1.08 2.29 -6.72
N LEU A 38 1.86 2.64 -7.75
CA LEU A 38 2.20 4.05 -8.03
C LEU A 38 0.98 4.87 -8.45
N ILE A 39 0.13 4.32 -9.32
CA ILE A 39 -1.14 4.96 -9.70
C ILE A 39 -2.01 5.13 -8.46
N GLN A 40 -2.08 4.13 -7.60
CA GLN A 40 -2.87 4.17 -6.38
C GLN A 40 -2.35 5.22 -5.39
N ALA A 41 -1.03 5.33 -5.23
CA ALA A 41 -0.41 6.39 -4.44
C ALA A 41 -0.72 7.79 -5.02
N ALA A 42 -0.66 7.94 -6.35
CA ALA A 42 -1.01 9.20 -7.01
C ALA A 42 -2.50 9.55 -6.83
N SER A 43 -3.40 8.58 -7.01
CA SER A 43 -4.83 8.73 -6.75
C SER A 43 -5.12 9.10 -5.30
N PHE A 44 -4.36 8.54 -4.36
CA PHE A 44 -4.48 8.88 -2.96
C PHE A 44 -4.06 10.30 -2.66
N VAL A 45 -2.92 10.75 -3.20
CA VAL A 45 -2.49 12.16 -3.09
C VAL A 45 -3.52 13.09 -3.70
N LEU A 46 -4.03 12.75 -4.89
CA LEU A 46 -5.08 13.53 -5.55
C LEU A 46 -6.34 13.62 -4.67
N LEU A 47 -6.79 12.49 -4.11
CA LEU A 47 -7.94 12.47 -3.20
C LEU A 47 -7.72 13.41 -2.01
N LEU A 48 -6.57 13.33 -1.33
CA LEU A 48 -6.24 14.21 -0.22
C LEU A 48 -6.20 15.69 -0.61
N THR A 49 -5.68 16.01 -1.81
CA THR A 49 -5.68 17.41 -2.28
C THR A 49 -7.08 17.93 -2.54
N VAL A 50 -7.96 17.11 -3.14
CA VAL A 50 -9.35 17.48 -3.42
C VAL A 50 -10.14 17.62 -2.13
N THR A 51 -10.04 16.65 -1.21
CA THR A 51 -10.76 16.72 0.07
C THR A 51 -10.28 17.89 0.91
N THR A 52 -8.98 18.21 0.88
CA THR A 52 -8.45 19.40 1.53
C THR A 52 -8.95 20.68 0.88
N ALA A 53 -8.98 20.77 -0.45
CA ALA A 53 -9.46 21.97 -1.14
C ALA A 53 -10.95 22.26 -0.90
N VAL A 54 -11.75 21.22 -0.70
CA VAL A 54 -13.21 21.32 -0.49
C VAL A 54 -13.59 21.45 0.99
N ALA A 55 -12.66 21.20 1.92
CA ALA A 55 -12.95 21.29 3.35
C ALA A 55 -13.31 22.71 3.77
N SER A 56 -14.32 22.85 4.63
CA SER A 56 -14.71 24.17 5.16
C SER A 56 -13.60 24.72 6.06
N PRO A 57 -13.29 26.02 6.00
CA PRO A 57 -12.29 26.60 6.90
C PRO A 57 -12.74 26.46 8.37
N ASP A 58 -11.85 25.95 9.22
CA ASP A 58 -11.99 25.98 10.69
C ASP A 58 -11.89 27.44 11.21
N ASP A 59 -12.14 27.67 12.49
CA ASP A 59 -12.11 29.01 13.15
C ASP A 59 -10.79 29.80 12.95
N LEU A 60 -9.72 29.11 12.56
CA LEU A 60 -8.40 29.67 12.23
C LEU A 60 -8.18 29.88 10.72
N GLY A 61 -9.22 29.78 9.89
CA GLY A 61 -9.17 29.93 8.43
C GLY A 61 -8.49 28.76 7.69
N ARG A 62 -8.24 27.63 8.36
CA ARG A 62 -7.58 26.45 7.76
C ARG A 62 -8.59 25.49 7.22
N ALA A 63 -8.36 24.92 6.03
CA ALA A 63 -9.21 23.88 5.45
C ALA A 63 -9.42 22.72 6.45
N GLY A 64 -10.61 22.65 7.03
CA GLY A 64 -10.80 22.14 8.38
C GLY A 64 -11.07 20.65 8.50
N ARG A 65 -11.79 20.29 9.57
CA ARG A 65 -12.22 18.91 9.89
C ARG A 65 -13.63 18.55 9.37
N ALA A 66 -14.31 19.50 8.75
CA ALA A 66 -15.68 19.36 8.31
C ALA A 66 -15.86 19.75 6.84
N LEU A 67 -16.94 19.23 6.27
CA LEU A 67 -17.50 19.66 4.99
C LEU A 67 -18.78 20.46 5.29
N ALA A 68 -18.81 21.74 4.93
CA ALA A 68 -20.03 22.55 5.00
C ALA A 68 -20.62 22.69 3.60
N VAL A 69 -21.87 22.29 3.41
CA VAL A 69 -22.58 22.40 2.13
C VAL A 69 -23.87 23.18 2.35
N THR A 70 -24.14 24.17 1.51
CA THR A 70 -25.35 25.02 1.59
C THR A 70 -26.31 24.70 0.45
N CYS A 71 -27.51 24.22 0.77
CA CYS A 71 -28.55 23.91 -0.21
C CYS A 71 -29.90 24.40 0.26
N GLY A 72 -30.66 25.05 -0.63
CA GLY A 72 -32.00 25.57 -0.29
C GLY A 72 -32.02 26.55 0.89
N GLY A 73 -30.90 27.24 1.16
CA GLY A 73 -30.76 28.14 2.31
C GLY A 73 -30.40 27.46 3.64
N VAL A 74 -30.28 26.13 3.67
CA VAL A 74 -29.85 25.35 4.84
C VAL A 74 -28.37 24.97 4.69
N THR A 75 -27.59 25.16 5.74
CA THR A 75 -26.19 24.71 5.79
C THR A 75 -26.11 23.39 6.52
N GLU A 76 -25.64 22.34 5.85
CA GLU A 76 -25.30 21.06 6.46
C GLU A 76 -23.80 20.98 6.72
N VAL A 77 -23.43 20.43 7.88
CA VAL A 77 -22.03 20.23 8.27
C VAL A 77 -21.79 18.75 8.53
N HIS A 78 -20.89 18.16 7.76
CA HIS A 78 -20.55 16.73 7.83
C HIS A 78 -19.13 16.54 8.32
N SER A 79 -18.98 15.72 9.35
CA SER A 79 -17.70 15.35 9.97
C SER A 79 -17.76 13.88 10.39
N PRO A 80 -16.67 13.09 10.26
CA PRO A 80 -15.30 13.51 9.92
C PRO A 80 -15.06 13.67 8.41
N TRP A 81 -14.54 14.83 8.00
CA TRP A 81 -14.08 15.07 6.63
C TRP A 81 -12.55 14.99 6.56
N PRO A 82 -11.94 14.29 5.59
CA PRO A 82 -10.48 14.21 5.44
C PRO A 82 -9.89 15.52 4.84
N GLY A 83 -10.15 16.65 5.50
CA GLY A 83 -9.51 17.94 5.21
C GLY A 83 -8.10 18.03 5.78
N SER A 84 -7.49 19.23 5.79
CA SER A 84 -6.06 19.39 6.07
C SER A 84 -5.65 18.81 7.43
N PHE A 85 -6.54 18.86 8.42
CA PHE A 85 -6.31 18.33 9.76
C PHE A 85 -5.94 16.84 9.76
N TYR A 86 -6.58 16.04 8.89
CA TYR A 86 -6.26 14.61 8.73
C TYR A 86 -5.33 14.35 7.55
N ALA A 87 -5.47 15.10 6.45
CA ALA A 87 -4.69 14.91 5.25
C ALA A 87 -3.19 15.18 5.46
N VAL A 88 -2.83 16.16 6.30
CA VAL A 88 -1.41 16.46 6.61
C VAL A 88 -0.72 15.31 7.34
N PRO A 89 -1.18 14.83 8.52
CA PRO A 89 -0.50 13.72 9.20
C PRO A 89 -0.49 12.43 8.37
N ILE A 90 -1.58 12.17 7.63
CA ILE A 90 -1.66 11.05 6.69
C ILE A 90 -0.61 11.21 5.57
N GLY A 91 -0.52 12.38 4.94
CA GLY A 91 0.46 12.67 3.89
C GLY A 91 1.90 12.58 4.39
N VAL A 92 2.18 13.05 5.61
CA VAL A 92 3.51 12.91 6.24
C VAL A 92 3.85 11.44 6.44
N SER A 93 2.93 10.62 6.96
CA SER A 93 3.17 9.20 7.16
C SER A 93 3.42 8.46 5.84
N LEU A 94 2.72 8.82 4.76
CA LEU A 94 2.96 8.31 3.41
C LEU A 94 4.34 8.71 2.89
N ALA A 95 4.74 9.98 3.07
CA ALA A 95 6.04 10.49 2.66
C ALA A 95 7.18 9.77 3.38
N VAL A 96 7.07 9.61 4.70
CA VAL A 96 8.05 8.90 5.53
C VAL A 96 8.12 7.42 5.12
N GLY A 97 6.98 6.74 5.00
CA GLY A 97 6.93 5.33 4.57
C GLY A 97 7.57 5.12 3.20
N THR A 98 7.26 6.00 2.25
CA THR A 98 7.83 5.95 0.89
C THR A 98 9.34 6.21 0.91
N ALA A 99 9.81 7.17 1.69
CA ALA A 99 11.23 7.47 1.83
C ALA A 99 12.01 6.30 2.45
N VAL A 100 11.47 5.67 3.49
CA VAL A 100 12.07 4.48 4.14
C VAL A 100 12.12 3.30 3.17
N CYS A 101 11.05 3.04 2.43
CA CYS A 101 11.01 1.99 1.41
C CYS A 101 12.03 2.25 0.28
N ALA A 102 12.09 3.49 -0.22
CA ALA A 102 13.06 3.88 -1.25
C ALA A 102 14.51 3.74 -0.74
N TRP A 103 14.77 4.15 0.51
CA TRP A 103 16.09 4.00 1.14
C TRP A 103 16.48 2.53 1.31
N ALA A 104 15.57 1.68 1.78
CA ALA A 104 15.79 0.25 1.92
C ALA A 104 16.10 -0.42 0.57
N LEU A 105 15.35 -0.07 -0.49
CA LEU A 105 15.60 -0.55 -1.85
C LEU A 105 16.96 -0.09 -2.39
N ARG A 106 17.33 1.18 -2.18
CA ARG A 106 18.66 1.70 -2.56
C ARG A 106 19.77 0.94 -1.84
N ARG A 107 19.63 0.71 -0.53
CA ARG A 107 20.61 -0.02 0.27
C ARG A 107 20.79 -1.46 -0.22
N ILE A 108 19.70 -2.13 -0.55
CA ILE A 108 19.72 -3.47 -1.14
C ILE A 108 20.37 -3.46 -2.54
N ALA A 109 20.19 -2.38 -3.30
CA ALA A 109 20.77 -2.28 -4.63
C ALA A 109 22.29 -2.10 -4.65
N HIS A 110 22.84 -1.44 -3.63
CA HIS A 110 24.28 -1.20 -3.52
C HIS A 110 25.04 -2.29 -2.73
N ARG A 111 24.35 -3.25 -2.12
CA ARG A 111 25.00 -4.31 -1.33
C ARG A 111 25.39 -5.51 -2.24
N PRO A 112 26.64 -5.98 -2.20
CA PRO A 112 27.02 -7.23 -2.87
C PRO A 112 26.37 -8.42 -2.15
N GLY A 113 25.69 -9.28 -2.91
CA GLY A 113 24.95 -10.44 -2.39
C GLY A 113 24.30 -11.25 -3.51
N GLU A 114 23.76 -12.42 -3.17
CA GLU A 114 23.06 -13.28 -4.14
C GLU A 114 21.80 -12.58 -4.70
N GLU A 115 21.65 -12.62 -6.02
CA GLU A 115 20.56 -11.95 -6.75
C GLU A 115 19.16 -12.43 -6.29
N GLN A 116 19.04 -13.68 -5.83
CA GLN A 116 17.78 -14.25 -5.35
C GLN A 116 17.36 -13.67 -3.99
N GLU A 117 18.28 -13.57 -3.03
CA GLU A 117 18.01 -12.95 -1.71
C GLU A 117 17.65 -11.46 -1.85
N ARG A 118 18.30 -10.77 -2.81
CA ARG A 118 18.01 -9.37 -3.17
C ARG A 118 16.58 -9.19 -3.70
N ARG A 119 16.09 -10.12 -4.54
CA ARG A 119 14.73 -10.11 -5.11
C ARG A 119 13.63 -10.42 -4.08
N ASP A 120 13.89 -11.35 -3.18
CA ASP A 120 12.92 -11.70 -2.14
C ASP A 120 12.76 -10.54 -1.13
N ARG A 121 13.85 -9.84 -0.80
CA ARG A 121 13.78 -8.64 0.06
C ARG A 121 13.08 -7.47 -0.63
N SER A 122 13.39 -7.20 -1.90
CA SER A 122 12.77 -6.08 -2.62
C SER A 122 11.26 -6.29 -2.84
N SER A 123 10.83 -7.53 -3.10
CA SER A 123 9.40 -7.87 -3.21
C SER A 123 8.67 -7.69 -1.88
N ALA A 124 9.25 -8.14 -0.76
CA ALA A 124 8.68 -7.93 0.56
C ALA A 124 8.55 -6.44 0.93
N ILE A 125 9.55 -5.61 0.61
CA ILE A 125 9.50 -4.16 0.83
C ILE A 125 8.40 -3.51 -0.03
N THR A 126 8.26 -3.94 -1.28
CA THR A 126 7.22 -3.42 -2.19
C THR A 126 5.82 -3.81 -1.71
N ALA A 127 5.64 -5.04 -1.22
CA ALA A 127 4.38 -5.49 -0.63
C ALA A 127 4.04 -4.72 0.65
N ALA A 128 5.01 -4.48 1.53
CA ALA A 128 4.81 -3.67 2.74
C ALA A 128 4.41 -2.22 2.41
N TRP A 129 5.07 -1.61 1.42
CA TRP A 129 4.69 -0.28 0.93
C TRP A 129 3.29 -0.28 0.31
N GLY A 130 2.95 -1.29 -0.49
CA GLY A 130 1.63 -1.45 -1.07
C GLY A 130 0.54 -1.58 -0.02
N LEU A 131 0.78 -2.32 1.08
CA LEU A 131 -0.14 -2.42 2.20
C LEU A 131 -0.38 -1.06 2.87
N LEU A 132 0.67 -0.27 3.08
CA LEU A 132 0.58 1.07 3.65
C LEU A 132 -0.26 2.01 2.77
N VAL A 133 0.04 2.10 1.47
CA VAL A 133 -0.70 2.97 0.54
C VAL A 133 -2.17 2.55 0.46
N SER A 134 -2.42 1.25 0.37
CA SER A 134 -3.76 0.72 0.14
C SER A 134 -4.67 0.88 1.35
N THR A 135 -4.15 0.65 2.54
CA THR A 135 -4.91 0.85 3.79
C THR A 135 -5.27 2.33 3.99
N GLN A 136 -4.34 3.24 3.71
CA GLN A 136 -4.58 4.68 3.80
C GLN A 136 -5.62 5.16 2.78
N LEU A 137 -5.50 4.74 1.51
CA LEU A 137 -6.49 5.05 0.48
C LEU A 137 -7.87 4.51 0.83
N LEU A 138 -7.95 3.27 1.35
CA LEU A 138 -9.22 2.66 1.75
C LEU A 138 -9.92 3.48 2.84
N GLY A 139 -9.17 3.92 3.87
CA GLY A 139 -9.72 4.76 4.94
C GLY A 139 -10.21 6.11 4.44
N ALA A 140 -9.41 6.80 3.62
CA ALA A 140 -9.80 8.11 3.08
C ALA A 140 -10.97 8.03 2.09
N ALA A 141 -10.99 7.01 1.22
CA ALA A 141 -12.07 6.84 0.25
C ALA A 141 -13.40 6.46 0.93
N THR A 142 -13.37 5.57 1.94
CA THR A 142 -14.59 5.17 2.66
C THR A 142 -15.17 6.32 3.49
N THR A 143 -14.33 7.09 4.19
CA THR A 143 -14.76 8.28 4.93
C THR A 143 -15.35 9.36 4.02
N THR A 144 -14.68 9.65 2.90
CA THR A 144 -15.17 10.61 1.90
C THR A 144 -16.50 10.18 1.29
N SER A 145 -16.63 8.91 0.87
CA SER A 145 -17.89 8.36 0.36
C SER A 145 -19.01 8.46 1.40
N GLY A 146 -18.74 8.10 2.66
CA GLY A 146 -19.72 8.16 3.74
C GLY A 146 -20.25 9.58 3.95
N ALA A 147 -19.36 10.57 4.02
CA ALA A 147 -19.71 11.98 4.17
C ALA A 147 -20.50 12.53 2.97
N LEU A 148 -20.19 12.10 1.74
CA LEU A 148 -20.93 12.52 0.53
C LEU A 148 -22.28 11.83 0.39
N THR A 149 -22.46 10.63 0.94
CA THR A 149 -23.76 9.96 0.95
C THR A 149 -24.69 10.45 2.07
N SER A 150 -24.14 11.08 3.11
CA SER A 150 -24.94 11.65 4.19
C SER A 150 -25.49 13.04 3.88
N THR A 151 -25.00 13.72 2.85
CA THR A 151 -25.51 15.03 2.44
C THR A 151 -26.87 14.90 1.76
N THR A 152 -27.85 15.71 2.16
CA THR A 152 -29.15 15.76 1.46
C THR A 152 -29.11 16.71 0.25
N CYS A 153 -28.06 17.51 0.16
CA CYS A 153 -27.68 18.31 -0.98
C CYS A 153 -27.47 17.45 -2.23
N ASP A 154 -28.37 17.60 -3.22
CA ASP A 154 -28.32 17.02 -4.57
C ASP A 154 -27.68 15.61 -4.64
N GLY A 155 -28.52 14.57 -4.49
CA GLY A 155 -28.09 13.17 -4.50
C GLY A 155 -27.30 12.74 -5.75
N ALA A 156 -27.29 13.54 -6.82
CA ALA A 156 -26.39 13.37 -7.96
C ALA A 156 -24.90 13.45 -7.56
N ILE A 157 -24.53 14.32 -6.63
CA ILE A 157 -23.14 14.47 -6.15
C ILE A 157 -22.73 13.24 -5.33
N GLY A 158 -23.58 12.81 -4.40
CA GLY A 158 -23.34 11.60 -3.61
C GLY A 158 -23.21 10.34 -4.47
N THR A 159 -24.09 10.18 -5.46
CA THR A 159 -24.04 9.04 -6.40
C THR A 159 -22.82 9.09 -7.32
N ALA A 160 -22.47 10.26 -7.88
CA ALA A 160 -21.27 10.42 -8.69
C ALA A 160 -20.00 10.13 -7.90
N ALA A 161 -19.93 10.59 -6.64
CA ALA A 161 -18.81 10.32 -5.75
C ALA A 161 -18.65 8.83 -5.44
N VAL A 162 -19.76 8.11 -5.16
CA VAL A 162 -19.72 6.66 -4.96
C VAL A 162 -19.25 5.93 -6.22
N VAL A 163 -19.74 6.31 -7.40
CA VAL A 163 -19.32 5.72 -8.68
C VAL A 163 -17.82 5.94 -8.93
N LEU A 164 -17.29 7.10 -8.56
CA LEU A 164 -15.86 7.42 -8.71
C LEU A 164 -14.98 6.74 -7.65
N LEU A 165 -15.44 6.63 -6.40
CA LEU A 165 -14.66 6.11 -5.27
C LEU A 165 -14.75 4.59 -5.12
N ALA A 166 -15.87 3.96 -5.52
CA ALA A 166 -16.04 2.51 -5.48
C ALA A 166 -14.92 1.73 -6.19
N PRO A 167 -14.48 2.07 -7.42
CA PRO A 167 -13.38 1.35 -8.06
C PRO A 167 -12.05 1.53 -7.29
N LEU A 168 -11.81 2.70 -6.67
CA LEU A 168 -10.62 2.93 -5.83
C LEU A 168 -10.65 2.07 -4.56
N VAL A 169 -11.81 1.93 -3.93
CA VAL A 169 -12.02 1.06 -2.75
C VAL A 169 -11.79 -0.41 -3.12
N LEU A 170 -12.39 -0.88 -4.21
CA LEU A 170 -12.21 -2.27 -4.68
C LEU A 170 -10.74 -2.55 -5.04
N LEU A 171 -10.08 -1.61 -5.71
CA LEU A 171 -8.67 -1.70 -6.03
C LEU A 171 -7.80 -1.73 -4.77
N ALA A 172 -8.13 -0.91 -3.76
CA ALA A 172 -7.45 -0.90 -2.47
C ALA A 172 -7.61 -2.23 -1.72
N LEU A 173 -8.81 -2.82 -1.71
CA LEU A 173 -9.05 -4.13 -1.09
C LEU A 173 -8.26 -5.24 -1.79
N PHE A 174 -8.28 -5.24 -3.12
CA PHE A 174 -7.52 -6.21 -3.92
C PHE A 174 -6.02 -6.12 -3.63
N THR A 175 -5.47 -4.90 -3.57
CA THR A 175 -4.05 -4.67 -3.30
C THR A 175 -3.66 -4.96 -1.85
N VAL A 176 -4.54 -4.72 -0.88
CA VAL A 176 -4.36 -5.18 0.51
C VAL A 176 -4.28 -6.71 0.56
N ALA A 177 -5.25 -7.40 -0.04
CA ALA A 177 -5.29 -8.87 -0.06
C ALA A 177 -4.03 -9.46 -0.71
N TRP A 178 -3.60 -8.89 -1.84
CA TRP A 178 -2.36 -9.27 -2.50
C TRP A 178 -1.12 -9.00 -1.64
N SER A 179 -1.03 -7.83 -1.02
CA SER A 179 0.10 -7.46 -0.17
C SER A 179 0.20 -8.35 1.07
N LEU A 180 -0.95 -8.68 1.66
CA LEU A 180 -1.03 -9.59 2.79
C LEU A 180 -0.61 -11.01 2.39
N PHE A 181 -1.12 -11.50 1.26
CA PHE A 181 -0.74 -12.81 0.73
C PHE A 181 0.76 -12.89 0.43
N THR A 182 1.35 -11.87 -0.16
CA THR A 182 2.80 -11.84 -0.46
C THR A 182 3.69 -11.74 0.77
N VAL A 183 3.23 -11.10 1.85
CA VAL A 183 3.96 -11.02 3.13
C VAL A 183 3.81 -12.30 3.95
N LEU A 184 2.60 -12.88 4.00
CA LEU A 184 2.28 -14.06 4.81
C LEU A 184 2.57 -15.40 4.12
N ALA A 185 2.70 -15.41 2.80
CA ALA A 185 3.00 -16.64 2.07
C ALA A 185 4.27 -17.27 2.67
N PRO A 186 4.20 -18.53 3.13
CA PRO A 186 5.34 -19.18 3.78
C PRO A 186 6.52 -19.17 2.81
N ARG A 187 7.57 -18.45 3.20
CA ARG A 187 8.88 -18.58 2.58
C ARG A 187 9.29 -20.01 2.88
N THR A 188 9.14 -20.90 1.91
CA THR A 188 9.54 -22.29 2.09
C THR A 188 11.00 -22.30 2.48
N ALA A 189 11.25 -22.51 3.78
CA ALA A 189 12.56 -22.59 4.38
C ALA A 189 13.22 -23.84 3.78
N ARG A 190 13.94 -23.66 2.68
CA ARG A 190 14.84 -24.69 2.18
C ARG A 190 16.11 -24.59 3.02
N ARG A 191 16.13 -25.40 4.09
CA ARG A 191 17.37 -25.90 4.67
C ARG A 191 18.15 -26.70 3.62
#